data_AF-A0A8T6N7L0-F1
#
_entry.id   AF-A0A8T6N7L0-F1
#
_cell.length_a   1.000
_cell.length_b   1.000
_cell.length_c   1.000
_cell.angle_alpha   90.00
_cell.angle_beta   90.00
_cell.angle_gamma   90.00
#
_symmetry.space_group_name_H-M   'P 1'
#
loop_
_entity.id
_entity.type
_entity.pdbx_description
1 polymer ?
#
loop_
_entity_poly.entity_id
_entity_poly.type
_entity_poly.pdbx_seq_one_letter_code
_entity_poly.pdbx_strand_id
1 'polypeptide(L)'
;MKVSFSGHETFALRGAWLKKAVDAVNLDPEVFSSDDAIAVFGVGKNMVRAIKHWAVLCGVVELDSGSRREYHVTDLGNLLFGERGCDQFFEDPATAWLMHWQVVKDVERATLWHFLFGIYRATNIEQATLLPELKHWLAQQGLESPSDSTLKRDLGCLVYTYAPSLSQKNIEDSLQSP
;
A
#
# COMPACT_ATOMS: atom_id res chain seq x y z
N MET A 1 11.20 11.75 12.62
CA MET A 1 10.45 10.56 12.18
C MET A 1 8.99 10.95 12.13
N LYS A 2 8.33 10.70 11.01
CA LYS A 2 6.88 10.88 10.86
C LYS A 2 6.21 9.50 10.84
N VAL A 3 4.93 9.44 11.19
CA VAL A 3 4.13 8.21 11.07
C VAL A 3 3.01 8.39 10.06
N SER A 4 2.61 7.30 9.42
CA SER A 4 1.55 7.29 8.43
C SER A 4 0.60 6.13 8.69
N PHE A 5 -0.68 6.46 8.61
CA PHE A 5 -1.80 5.54 8.74
C PHE A 5 -2.87 5.92 7.73
N SER A 6 -3.67 4.95 7.30
CA SER A 6 -4.66 5.07 6.23
C SER A 6 -4.04 5.38 4.86
N GLY A 7 -4.82 5.91 3.92
CA GLY A 7 -4.41 6.15 2.53
C GLY A 7 -4.79 5.02 1.57
N HIS A 8 -4.79 3.78 2.05
CA HIS A 8 -5.26 2.60 1.30
C HIS A 8 -6.79 2.52 1.14
N GLU A 9 -7.57 3.45 1.72
CA GLU A 9 -9.04 3.48 1.67
C GLU A 9 -9.68 2.11 2.02
N THR A 10 -9.08 1.39 2.98
CA THR A 10 -9.43 0.01 3.39
C THR A 10 -9.25 -1.10 2.35
N PHE A 11 -8.68 -0.81 1.18
CA PHE A 11 -8.37 -1.81 0.16
C PHE A 11 -6.96 -2.36 0.30
N ALA A 12 -6.83 -3.69 0.38
CA ALA A 12 -5.56 -4.37 0.23
C ALA A 12 -4.98 -4.18 -1.20
N LEU A 13 -3.67 -4.39 -1.35
CA LEU A 13 -3.01 -4.37 -2.65
C LEU A 13 -3.63 -5.43 -3.57
N ARG A 14 -3.79 -5.12 -4.85
CA ARG A 14 -4.28 -6.05 -5.89
C ARG A 14 -3.25 -6.13 -7.01
N GLY A 15 -3.02 -7.31 -7.59
CA GLY A 15 -1.92 -7.55 -8.54
C GLY A 15 -1.86 -6.55 -9.70
N ALA A 16 -2.99 -6.29 -10.36
CA ALA A 16 -3.04 -5.36 -11.50
C ALA A 16 -2.85 -3.87 -11.14
N TRP A 17 -2.88 -3.49 -9.86
CA TRP A 17 -2.87 -2.07 -9.47
C TRP A 17 -1.52 -1.40 -9.70
N LEU A 18 -0.40 -2.10 -9.42
CA LEU A 18 0.93 -1.51 -9.60
C LEU A 18 1.23 -1.27 -11.08
N LYS A 19 0.91 -2.24 -11.93
CA LYS A 19 1.03 -2.10 -13.39
C LYS A 19 0.17 -0.94 -13.92
N LYS A 20 -1.11 -0.88 -13.52
CA LYS A 20 -1.99 0.25 -13.90
C LYS A 20 -1.43 1.60 -13.47
N ALA A 21 -0.87 1.70 -12.27
CA ALA A 21 -0.25 2.93 -11.79
C ALA A 21 0.95 3.34 -12.64
N VAL A 22 1.85 2.39 -12.94
CA VAL A 22 3.02 2.63 -13.79
C VAL A 22 2.63 3.08 -15.19
N ASP A 23 1.68 2.40 -15.83
CA ASP A 23 1.22 2.77 -17.17
C ASP A 23 0.54 4.14 -17.20
N ALA A 24 -0.33 4.42 -16.22
CA ALA A 24 -1.05 5.68 -16.14
C ALA A 24 -0.10 6.86 -15.89
N VAL A 25 0.89 6.71 -15.00
CA VAL A 25 1.87 7.77 -14.69
C VAL A 25 2.81 8.04 -15.87
N ASN A 26 3.19 7.01 -16.64
CA ASN A 26 3.99 7.19 -17.85
C ASN A 26 3.26 8.01 -18.94
N LEU A 27 1.92 7.96 -18.96
CA LEU A 27 1.11 8.72 -19.91
C LEU A 27 0.77 10.12 -19.40
N ASP A 28 0.45 10.23 -18.11
CA ASP A 28 0.08 11.48 -17.45
C ASP A 28 0.68 11.52 -16.03
N PRO A 29 1.74 12.32 -15.80
CA PRO A 29 2.34 12.48 -14.48
C PRO A 29 1.36 12.96 -13.39
N GLU A 30 0.29 13.68 -13.75
CA GLU A 30 -0.72 14.20 -12.82
C GLU A 30 -1.98 13.33 -12.73
N VAL A 31 -1.96 12.09 -13.28
CA VAL A 31 -3.15 11.25 -13.46
C VAL A 31 -3.95 11.02 -12.17
N PHE A 32 -3.31 11.00 -11.01
CA PHE A 32 -4.00 10.82 -9.73
C PHE A 32 -4.78 12.05 -9.25
N SER A 33 -4.50 13.22 -9.80
CA SER A 33 -5.24 14.48 -9.59
C SER A 33 -6.13 14.86 -10.77
N SER A 34 -6.04 14.14 -11.89
CA SER A 34 -6.86 14.35 -13.06
C SER A 34 -8.35 14.07 -12.79
N ASP A 35 -9.23 14.85 -13.41
CA ASP A 35 -10.68 14.61 -13.38
C ASP A 35 -11.06 13.31 -14.10
N ASP A 36 -10.22 12.86 -15.04
CA ASP A 36 -10.42 11.63 -15.81
C ASP A 36 -9.86 10.38 -15.13
N ALA A 37 -9.27 10.49 -13.93
CA ALA A 37 -8.61 9.39 -13.23
C ALA A 37 -9.51 8.15 -13.09
N ILE A 38 -10.80 8.34 -12.80
CA ILE A 38 -11.78 7.24 -12.69
C ILE A 38 -11.91 6.49 -14.01
N ALA A 39 -11.97 7.21 -15.13
CA ALA A 39 -12.07 6.62 -16.46
C ALA A 39 -10.77 5.91 -16.85
N VAL A 40 -9.61 6.54 -16.58
CA VAL A 40 -8.28 5.98 -16.88
C VAL A 40 -8.03 4.67 -16.13
N PHE A 41 -8.26 4.65 -14.81
CA PHE A 41 -8.03 3.44 -14.01
C PHE A 41 -9.17 2.41 -14.13
N GLY A 42 -10.35 2.84 -14.59
CA GLY A 42 -11.55 2.02 -14.70
C GLY A 42 -12.09 1.56 -13.35
N VAL A 43 -11.94 2.38 -12.30
CA VAL A 43 -12.33 2.05 -10.92
C VAL A 43 -12.87 3.27 -10.19
N GLY A 44 -13.59 3.05 -9.07
CA GLY A 44 -14.13 4.14 -8.26
C GLY A 44 -13.05 5.03 -7.61
N LYS A 45 -13.44 6.25 -7.23
CA LYS A 45 -12.56 7.28 -6.63
C LYS A 45 -11.70 6.79 -5.45
N ASN A 46 -12.27 5.97 -4.57
CA ASN A 46 -11.55 5.45 -3.41
C ASN A 46 -10.49 4.41 -3.84
N MET A 47 -10.78 3.60 -4.86
CA MET A 47 -9.79 2.67 -5.42
C MET A 47 -8.66 3.41 -6.13
N VAL A 48 -8.93 4.53 -6.83
CA VAL A 48 -7.86 5.38 -7.41
C VAL A 48 -6.90 5.85 -6.33
N ARG A 49 -7.43 6.30 -5.18
CA ARG A 49 -6.59 6.70 -4.03
C ARG A 49 -5.79 5.54 -3.45
N ALA A 50 -6.40 4.36 -3.36
CA ALA A 50 -5.72 3.15 -2.89
C ALA A 50 -4.62 2.70 -3.87
N ILE A 51 -4.86 2.73 -5.18
CA ILE A 51 -3.86 2.46 -6.23
C ILE A 51 -2.66 3.39 -6.05
N LYS A 52 -2.91 4.70 -5.92
CA LYS A 52 -1.84 5.68 -5.66
C LYS A 52 -1.06 5.34 -4.39
N HIS A 53 -1.77 5.08 -3.30
CA HIS A 53 -1.15 4.76 -2.02
C HIS A 53 -0.22 3.56 -2.14
N TRP A 54 -0.71 2.45 -2.70
CA TRP A 54 0.08 1.23 -2.86
C TRP A 54 1.24 1.40 -3.84
N ALA A 55 1.05 2.11 -4.95
CA ALA A 55 2.11 2.35 -5.93
C ALA A 55 3.27 3.16 -5.33
N VAL A 56 2.95 4.19 -4.54
CA VAL A 56 3.94 5.00 -3.81
C VAL A 56 4.60 4.19 -2.70
N LEU A 57 3.83 3.37 -1.98
CA LEU A 57 4.32 2.59 -0.84
C LEU A 57 5.21 1.43 -1.27
N CYS A 58 4.90 0.79 -2.39
CA CYS A 58 5.74 -0.23 -3.01
C CYS A 58 6.97 0.38 -3.72
N GLY A 59 7.00 1.71 -3.90
CA GLY A 59 8.09 2.43 -4.52
C GLY A 59 8.21 2.18 -6.02
N VAL A 60 7.11 1.87 -6.70
CA VAL A 60 7.07 1.74 -8.17
C VAL A 60 6.78 3.08 -8.86
N VAL A 61 6.18 4.01 -8.13
CA VAL A 61 6.04 5.42 -8.51
C VAL A 61 6.43 6.30 -7.34
N GLU A 62 6.89 7.51 -7.62
CA GLU A 62 7.21 8.49 -6.58
C GLU A 62 6.77 9.89 -6.98
N LEU A 63 6.49 10.72 -5.96
CA LEU A 63 6.14 12.12 -6.17
C LEU A 63 7.40 12.89 -6.57
N ASP A 64 7.32 13.67 -7.65
CA ASP A 64 8.44 14.50 -8.07
C ASP A 64 8.77 15.54 -6.99
N SER A 65 10.06 15.66 -6.66
CA SER A 65 10.59 16.64 -5.71
C SER A 65 10.21 18.10 -6.01
N GLY A 66 9.97 18.44 -7.29
CA GLY A 66 9.59 19.78 -7.73
C GLY A 66 8.09 20.05 -7.75
N SER A 67 7.25 19.01 -7.59
CA SER A 67 5.81 19.09 -7.78
C SER A 67 5.02 18.55 -6.58
N ARG A 68 3.79 19.03 -6.42
CA ARG A 68 2.83 18.48 -5.45
C ARG A 68 1.84 17.50 -6.08
N ARG A 69 1.90 17.32 -7.40
CA ARG A 69 0.88 16.60 -8.18
C ARG A 69 1.47 15.62 -9.18
N GLU A 70 2.66 15.90 -9.68
CA GLU A 70 3.33 15.06 -10.67
C GLU A 70 4.04 13.90 -9.98
N TYR A 71 3.83 12.72 -10.54
CA TYR A 71 4.51 11.49 -10.19
C TYR A 71 5.36 11.03 -11.37
N HIS A 72 6.40 10.27 -11.08
CA HIS A 72 7.15 9.56 -12.10
C HIS A 72 7.34 8.09 -11.69
N VAL A 73 7.56 7.24 -12.69
CA VAL A 73 7.84 5.82 -12.49
C VAL A 73 9.29 5.66 -12.07
N THR A 74 9.52 4.94 -10.97
CA THR A 74 10.88 4.70 -10.45
C THR A 74 11.63 3.69 -11.32
N ASP A 75 12.94 3.55 -11.12
CA ASP A 75 13.72 2.48 -11.76
C ASP A 75 13.16 1.09 -11.44
N LEU A 76 12.67 0.89 -10.22
CA LEU A 76 12.01 -0.35 -9.81
C LEU A 76 10.69 -0.56 -10.56
N GLY A 77 9.86 0.48 -10.68
CA GLY A 77 8.61 0.42 -11.43
C GLY A 77 8.83 0.07 -12.90
N ASN A 78 9.85 0.67 -13.53
CA ASN A 78 10.23 0.36 -14.91
C ASN A 78 10.79 -1.05 -15.06
N LEU A 79 11.64 -1.49 -14.12
CA LEU A 79 12.23 -2.83 -14.13
C LEU A 79 11.16 -3.93 -14.07
N LEU A 80 10.16 -3.78 -13.21
CA LEU A 80 9.12 -4.80 -13.01
C LEU A 80 7.99 -4.67 -14.03
N PHE A 81 7.42 -3.47 -14.14
CA PHE A 81 6.13 -3.23 -14.79
C PHE A 81 6.22 -2.39 -16.06
N GLY A 82 7.39 -1.90 -16.45
CA GLY A 82 7.57 -1.15 -17.70
C GLY A 82 7.29 -1.99 -18.95
N GLU A 83 7.29 -1.39 -20.14
CA GLU A 83 7.00 -2.08 -21.42
C GLU A 83 7.88 -3.31 -21.71
N ARG A 84 9.08 -3.36 -21.14
CA ARG A 84 10.01 -4.50 -21.20
C ARG A 84 10.35 -5.01 -19.80
N GLY A 85 9.47 -4.77 -18.83
CA GLY A 85 9.64 -5.19 -17.45
C GLY A 85 9.64 -6.71 -17.30
N CYS A 86 10.30 -7.20 -16.27
CA CYS A 86 10.49 -8.64 -16.06
C CYS A 86 9.26 -9.36 -15.47
N ASP A 87 8.28 -8.64 -14.92
CA ASP A 87 7.04 -9.21 -14.39
C ASP A 87 5.87 -8.21 -14.52
N GLN A 88 5.45 -7.95 -15.75
CA GLN A 88 4.44 -6.93 -16.06
C GLN A 88 3.07 -7.19 -15.43
N PHE A 89 2.78 -8.45 -15.13
CA PHE A 89 1.45 -8.89 -14.69
C PHE A 89 1.42 -9.28 -13.20
N PHE A 90 2.53 -9.13 -12.47
CA PHE A 90 2.64 -9.49 -11.06
C PHE A 90 2.28 -10.97 -10.85
N GLU A 91 2.96 -11.85 -11.58
CA GLU A 91 2.75 -13.30 -11.54
C GLU A 91 3.87 -14.03 -10.77
N ASP A 92 5.06 -13.41 -10.65
CA ASP A 92 6.18 -14.03 -9.93
C ASP A 92 6.04 -13.78 -8.41
N PRO A 93 6.02 -14.84 -7.57
CA PRO A 93 6.06 -14.68 -6.12
C PRO A 93 7.23 -13.84 -5.60
N ALA A 94 8.36 -13.80 -6.32
CA ALA A 94 9.50 -12.95 -6.00
C ALA A 94 9.12 -11.45 -6.04
N THR A 95 8.25 -11.06 -6.97
CA THR A 95 7.70 -9.69 -7.03
C THR A 95 6.89 -9.39 -5.77
N ALA A 96 6.03 -10.31 -5.32
CA ALA A 96 5.26 -10.16 -4.08
C ALA A 96 6.18 -9.95 -2.86
N TRP A 97 7.22 -10.78 -2.74
CA TRP A 97 8.23 -10.66 -1.67
C TRP A 97 8.99 -9.33 -1.73
N LEU A 98 9.33 -8.86 -2.93
CA LEU A 98 9.98 -7.57 -3.11
C LEU A 98 9.05 -6.42 -2.73
N MET A 99 7.77 -6.47 -3.11
CA MET A 99 6.79 -5.45 -2.70
C MET A 99 6.61 -5.45 -1.19
N HIS A 100 6.50 -6.62 -0.55
CA HIS A 100 6.45 -6.73 0.91
C HIS A 100 7.68 -6.08 1.56
N TRP A 101 8.88 -6.36 1.07
CA TRP A 101 10.12 -5.74 1.56
C TRP A 101 10.10 -4.22 1.43
N GLN A 102 9.64 -3.70 0.28
CA GLN A 102 9.50 -2.26 0.03
C GLN A 102 8.54 -1.59 1.01
N VAL A 103 7.43 -2.26 1.36
CA VAL A 103 6.47 -1.74 2.34
C VAL A 103 7.04 -1.78 3.76
N VAL A 104 7.60 -2.91 4.20
CA VAL A 104 8.05 -3.09 5.58
C VAL A 104 9.26 -2.22 5.92
N LYS A 105 10.13 -1.90 4.96
CA LYS A 105 11.30 -1.05 5.23
C LYS A 105 10.96 0.42 5.49
N ASP A 106 9.79 0.90 5.05
CA ASP A 106 9.41 2.32 5.15
C ASP A 106 8.58 2.59 6.42
N VAL A 107 9.27 2.91 7.51
CA VAL A 107 8.62 3.24 8.80
C VAL A 107 7.71 4.46 8.71
N GLU A 108 8.04 5.42 7.84
CA GLU A 108 7.31 6.70 7.78
C GLU A 108 6.03 6.60 6.97
N ARG A 109 5.97 5.73 5.96
CA ARG A 109 4.79 5.53 5.11
C ARG A 109 3.97 4.29 5.47
N ALA A 110 4.59 3.27 6.07
CA ALA A 110 3.99 1.98 6.42
C ALA A 110 4.21 1.62 7.90
N THR A 111 3.96 2.58 8.81
CA THR A 111 4.29 2.44 10.23
C THR A 111 3.75 1.15 10.87
N LEU A 112 2.49 0.78 10.58
CA LEU A 112 1.91 -0.46 11.11
C LEU A 112 2.58 -1.73 10.55
N TRP A 113 2.87 -1.76 9.25
CA TRP A 113 3.54 -2.90 8.60
C TRP A 113 4.97 -3.05 9.13
N HIS A 114 5.71 -1.94 9.22
CA HIS A 114 7.05 -1.92 9.80
C HIS A 114 7.04 -2.42 11.24
N PHE A 115 6.11 -1.93 12.07
CA PHE A 115 5.99 -2.38 13.46
C PHE A 115 5.70 -3.88 13.53
N LEU A 116 4.71 -4.38 12.78
CA LEU A 116 4.29 -5.78 12.87
C LEU A 116 5.40 -6.75 12.42
N PHE A 117 6.04 -6.49 11.28
CA PHE A 117 7.00 -7.43 10.69
C PHE A 117 8.45 -7.20 11.16
N GLY A 118 8.78 -5.98 11.58
CA GLY A 118 10.15 -5.61 11.98
C GLY A 118 10.38 -5.56 13.50
N ILE A 119 9.35 -5.29 14.29
CA ILE A 119 9.50 -4.96 15.73
C ILE A 119 8.72 -5.92 16.64
N TYR A 120 7.48 -6.24 16.29
CA TYR A 120 6.58 -7.07 17.09
C TYR A 120 7.11 -8.51 17.19
N ARG A 121 7.18 -9.04 18.41
CA ARG A 121 7.85 -10.32 18.71
C ARG A 121 6.91 -11.48 19.02
N ALA A 122 5.60 -11.22 19.18
CA ALA A 122 4.67 -12.29 19.50
C ALA A 122 4.36 -13.13 18.25
N THR A 123 4.09 -14.42 18.47
CA THR A 123 3.76 -15.36 17.39
C THR A 123 2.32 -15.24 16.90
N ASN A 124 1.44 -14.66 17.71
CA ASN A 124 0.01 -14.51 17.42
C ASN A 124 -0.35 -13.04 17.28
N ILE A 125 -1.19 -12.75 16.28
CA ILE A 125 -1.71 -11.41 16.01
C ILE A 125 -3.13 -11.35 16.55
N GLU A 126 -3.27 -10.76 17.74
CA GLU A 126 -4.57 -10.45 18.33
C GLU A 126 -4.71 -8.94 18.46
N GLN A 127 -5.82 -8.39 17.94
CA GLN A 127 -6.07 -6.94 17.98
C GLN A 127 -5.99 -6.36 19.39
N ALA A 128 -6.48 -7.11 20.39
CA ALA A 128 -6.49 -6.69 21.79
C ALA A 128 -5.08 -6.52 22.38
N THR A 129 -4.07 -7.18 21.80
CA THR A 129 -2.67 -7.16 22.27
C THR A 129 -1.81 -6.27 21.38
N LEU A 130 -1.97 -6.38 20.05
CA LEU A 130 -1.18 -5.67 19.07
C LEU A 130 -1.35 -4.15 19.16
N LEU A 131 -2.58 -3.65 19.28
CA LEU A 131 -2.82 -2.20 19.26
C LEU A 131 -2.26 -1.49 20.51
N PRO A 132 -2.41 -2.02 21.74
CA PRO A 132 -1.71 -1.47 22.90
C PRO A 132 -0.18 -1.47 22.75
N GLU A 133 0.41 -2.54 22.22
CA GLU A 133 1.86 -2.61 22.02
C GLU A 133 2.35 -1.61 20.96
N LEU A 134 1.63 -1.46 19.85
CA LEU A 134 1.91 -0.44 18.84
C LEU A 134 1.88 0.97 19.45
N LYS A 135 0.84 1.28 20.25
CA LYS A 135 0.73 2.57 20.92
C LYS A 135 1.87 2.81 21.90
N HIS A 136 2.26 1.78 22.64
CA HIS A 136 3.40 1.86 23.54
C HIS A 136 4.70 2.12 22.78
N TRP A 137 4.93 1.41 21.68
CA TRP A 137 6.08 1.62 20.82
C TRP A 137 6.11 3.04 20.22
N LEU A 138 4.98 3.54 19.70
CA LEU A 138 4.87 4.93 19.21
C LEU A 138 5.22 5.95 20.30
N ALA A 139 4.70 5.77 21.52
CA ALA A 139 5.00 6.65 22.64
C ALA A 139 6.50 6.62 23.03
N GLN A 140 7.15 5.46 22.98
CA GLN A 140 8.60 5.35 23.20
C GLN A 140 9.42 6.11 22.15
N GLN A 141 8.91 6.23 20.92
CA GLN A 141 9.53 7.04 19.87
C GLN A 141 9.16 8.53 19.94
N GLY A 142 8.35 8.94 20.93
CA GLY A 142 7.84 10.31 21.05
C GLY A 142 6.82 10.68 19.97
N LEU A 143 6.14 9.69 19.38
CA LEU A 143 5.17 9.86 18.30
C LEU A 143 3.74 9.76 18.84
N GLU A 144 2.86 10.62 18.34
CA GLU A 144 1.44 10.57 18.68
C GLU A 144 0.76 9.37 18.01
N SER A 145 -0.10 8.69 18.76
CA SER A 145 -0.93 7.60 18.24
C SER A 145 -2.13 8.17 17.48
N PRO A 146 -2.49 7.60 16.32
CA PRO A 146 -3.79 7.81 15.69
C PRO A 146 -4.95 7.34 16.59
N SER A 147 -6.17 7.69 16.16
CA SER A 147 -7.39 7.18 16.77
C SER A 147 -7.52 5.66 16.66
N ASP A 148 -8.19 5.04 17.63
CA ASP A 148 -8.47 3.61 17.63
C ASP A 148 -9.20 3.16 16.37
N SER A 149 -10.16 3.96 15.88
CA SER A 149 -10.87 3.66 14.63
C SER A 149 -9.93 3.61 13.42
N THR A 150 -8.90 4.44 13.38
CA THR A 150 -7.88 4.43 12.32
C THR A 150 -7.01 3.19 12.43
N LEU A 151 -6.46 2.92 13.62
CA LEU A 151 -5.64 1.73 13.86
C LEU A 151 -6.38 0.43 13.52
N LYS A 152 -7.67 0.34 13.85
CA LYS A 152 -8.50 -0.84 13.53
C LYS A 152 -8.70 -1.01 12.03
N ARG A 153 -8.89 0.08 11.27
CA ARG A 153 -9.03 0.02 9.80
C ARG A 153 -7.73 -0.40 9.12
N ASP A 154 -6.61 0.16 9.55
CA ASP A 154 -5.30 -0.18 9.03
C ASP A 154 -4.94 -1.64 9.34
N LEU A 155 -5.20 -2.10 10.58
CA LEU A 155 -5.03 -3.51 10.94
C LEU A 155 -5.92 -4.43 10.10
N GLY A 156 -7.17 -4.05 9.86
CA GLY A 156 -8.05 -4.79 8.96
C GLY A 156 -7.47 -4.91 7.56
N CYS A 157 -6.97 -3.81 6.98
CA CYS A 157 -6.32 -3.81 5.68
C CYS A 157 -5.05 -4.68 5.65
N LEU A 158 -4.23 -4.59 6.69
CA LEU A 158 -3.04 -5.45 6.83
C LEU A 158 -3.43 -6.92 6.83
N VAL A 159 -4.43 -7.30 7.63
CA VAL A 159 -4.91 -8.68 7.68
C VAL A 159 -5.43 -9.11 6.31
N TYR A 160 -6.20 -8.28 5.61
CA TYR A 160 -6.65 -8.58 4.24
C TYR A 160 -5.52 -8.68 3.21
N THR A 161 -4.37 -8.06 3.48
CA THR A 161 -3.20 -8.12 2.59
C THR A 161 -2.48 -9.46 2.72
N TYR A 162 -2.48 -10.10 3.90
CA TYR A 162 -1.65 -11.29 4.15
C TYR A 162 -2.43 -12.57 4.52
N ALA A 163 -3.65 -12.43 5.03
CA ALA A 163 -4.46 -13.56 5.46
C ALA A 163 -5.51 -13.92 4.40
N PRO A 164 -5.77 -15.22 4.17
CA PRO A 164 -6.84 -15.64 3.29
C PRO A 164 -8.19 -15.14 3.82
N SER A 165 -9.02 -14.58 2.92
CA SER A 165 -10.36 -14.11 3.29
C SER A 165 -11.25 -15.29 3.70
N LEU A 166 -11.67 -15.30 4.96
CA LEU A 166 -12.59 -16.32 5.52
C LEU A 166 -14.07 -16.04 5.17
N SER A 167 -14.41 -14.84 4.66
CA SER A 167 -15.79 -14.50 4.29
C SER A 167 -15.87 -13.70 2.99
N GLN A 168 -16.31 -14.35 1.92
CA GLN A 168 -16.59 -13.71 0.63
C GLN A 168 -18.00 -13.11 0.66
N LYS A 169 -18.14 -11.85 1.12
CA LYS A 169 -19.43 -11.14 1.06
C LYS A 169 -19.62 -10.31 -0.22
N ASN A 170 -18.53 -9.87 -0.87
CA ASN A 170 -18.59 -9.16 -2.16
C ASN A 170 -17.66 -9.82 -3.19
N ILE A 171 -18.08 -9.78 -4.46
CA ILE A 171 -17.29 -10.26 -5.60
C ILE A 171 -16.01 -9.41 -5.78
N GLU A 172 -16.04 -8.12 -5.42
CA GLU A 172 -14.82 -7.29 -5.44
C GLU A 172 -13.86 -7.61 -4.30
N ASP A 173 -14.36 -8.17 -3.20
CA ASP A 173 -13.57 -8.64 -2.04
C ASP A 173 -13.06 -10.08 -2.26
N SER A 174 -13.44 -10.74 -3.36
CA SER A 174 -12.91 -12.05 -3.75
C SER A 174 -11.58 -11.94 -4.50
N LEU A 175 -11.24 -10.75 -4.99
CA LEU A 175 -9.91 -10.45 -5.55
C LEU A 175 -8.90 -10.43 -4.41
N GLN A 176 -8.17 -11.54 -4.26
CA GLN A 176 -7.15 -11.69 -3.24
C GLN A 176 -5.97 -10.75 -3.50
N SER A 177 -5.30 -10.37 -2.41
CA SER A 177 -3.97 -9.77 -2.51
C SER A 177 -3.02 -10.82 -3.08
N PRO A 178 -2.10 -10.42 -4.00
CA PRO A 178 -1.15 -11.35 -4.62
C PRO A 178 -0.16 -11.93 -3.62
#